data_AF-A0A7K0A7S0-F1
#
_entry.id   AF-A0A7K0A7S0-F1
#
_cell.length_a   1.000
_cell.length_b   1.000
_cell.length_c   1.000
_cell.angle_alpha   90.00
_cell.angle_beta   90.00
_cell.angle_gamma   90.00
#
_symmetry.space_group_name_H-M   'P 1'
#
loop_
_entity.id
_entity.type
_entity.pdbx_description
1 polymer ?
#
loop_
_entity_poly.entity_id
_entity_poly.type
_entity_poly.pdbx_seq_one_letter_code
_entity_poly.pdbx_strand_id
1 'polypeptide(L)' 'MRVVLRVSLPDRPGALSAVAAALSRAGADIACLDVIDRGDGIAVDDICVTTASPR' A
#
# COMPACT_ATOMS: atom_id res chain seq x y z
N MET A 1 0.23 -14.94 5.49
CA MET A 1 0.78 -14.88 4.11
C MET A 1 1.37 -13.50 3.88
N ARG A 2 2.39 -13.35 3.03
CA ARG A 2 3.00 -12.05 2.69
C ARG A 2 2.98 -11.85 1.18
N VAL A 3 2.55 -10.68 0.73
CA VAL A 3 2.49 -10.31 -0.69
C VAL A 3 2.97 -8.87 -0.89
N VAL A 4 3.36 -8.54 -2.12
CA VAL A 4 3.72 -7.17 -2.53
C VAL A 4 2.68 -6.68 -3.52
N LEU A 5 2.14 -5.49 -3.27
CA LEU A 5 1.19 -4.79 -4.12
C LEU A 5 1.88 -3.58 -4.73
N ARG A 6 1.93 -3.49 -6.06
CA ARG A 6 2.36 -2.28 -6.76
C ARG A 6 1.15 -1.37 -6.97
N VAL A 7 1.19 -0.17 -6.42
CA VAL A 7 0.09 0.80 -6.52
C VAL A 7 0.59 2.12 -7.11
N SER A 8 -0.24 2.72 -7.95
CA SER A 8 -0.02 4.08 -8.47
C SER A 8 -1.01 5.02 -7.81
N LEU A 9 -0.50 6.03 -7.09
CA LEU A 9 -1.29 6.94 -6.29
C LEU A 9 -0.96 8.39 -6.64
N PRO A 10 -1.93 9.32 -6.55
CA PRO A 10 -1.63 10.75 -6.62
C PRO A 10 -0.57 11.14 -5.58
N ASP A 11 0.49 11.82 -6.00
CA ASP A 11 1.58 12.26 -5.11
C ASP A 11 1.17 13.53 -4.35
N ARG A 12 0.23 13.36 -3.43
CA ARG A 12 -0.30 14.42 -2.57
C ARG A 12 -0.67 13.90 -1.18
N PRO A 13 -0.68 14.76 -0.16
CA PRO A 13 -1.08 14.37 1.20
C PRO A 13 -2.42 13.62 1.23
N GLY A 14 -2.46 12.51 1.97
CA GLY A 14 -3.66 11.70 2.18
C GLY A 14 -3.93 10.60 1.16
N ALA A 15 -3.21 10.54 0.03
CA ALA A 15 -3.41 9.49 -0.98
C ALA A 15 -3.15 8.07 -0.42
N LEU A 16 -2.09 7.89 0.38
CA LEU A 16 -1.78 6.64 1.07
C LEU A 16 -2.79 6.28 2.18
N SER A 17 -3.45 7.27 2.79
CA SER A 17 -4.42 7.03 3.86
C SER A 17 -5.62 6.21 3.37
N ALA A 18 -6.07 6.45 2.13
CA ALA A 18 -7.16 5.68 1.53
C ALA A 18 -6.77 4.20 1.34
N VAL A 19 -5.53 3.94 0.91
CA VAL A 19 -4.98 2.58 0.76
C VAL A 19 -4.86 1.89 2.11
N ALA A 20 -4.26 2.56 3.10
CA ALA A 20 -4.12 2.02 4.46
C ALA A 20 -5.48 1.66 5.08
N ALA A 21 -6.50 2.51 4.90
CA ALA A 21 -7.86 2.24 5.36
C ALA A 21 -8.48 1.02 4.66
N ALA A 22 -8.22 0.84 3.35
CA ALA A 22 -8.70 -0.32 2.61
C ALA A 22 -8.04 -1.63 3.07
N LEU A 23 -6.72 -1.61 3.31
CA LEU A 23 -5.97 -2.76 3.83
C LEU A 23 -6.44 -3.14 5.23
N SER A 24 -6.64 -2.15 6.11
CA SER A 24 -7.17 -2.37 7.46
C SER A 24 -8.55 -3.04 7.44
N ARG A 25 -9.48 -2.60 6.56
CA ARG A 25 -10.78 -3.26 6.38
C ARG A 25 -10.67 -4.69 5.82
N ALA A 26 -9.60 -4.98 5.07
CA ALA A 26 -9.32 -6.31 4.54
C ALA A 26 -8.59 -7.22 5.55
N GLY A 27 -8.30 -6.74 6.77
CA GLY A 27 -7.54 -7.51 7.76
C GLY A 27 -6.08 -7.71 7.36
N ALA A 28 -5.54 -6.82 6.52
CA ALA A 28 -4.14 -6.82 6.12
C ALA A 28 -3.38 -5.72 6.87
N ASP A 29 -2.11 -6.00 7.19
CA ASP A 29 -1.19 -5.07 7.81
C ASP A 29 -0.05 -4.70 6.86
N ILE A 30 0.47 -3.48 6.96
CA ILE A 30 1.57 -2.98 6.13
C ILE A 30 2.89 -3.32 6.83
N ALA A 31 3.69 -4.20 6.22
CA ALA A 31 4.98 -4.59 6.77
C ALA A 31 6.11 -3.66 6.32
N CYS A 32 6.07 -3.20 5.07
CA CYS A 32 6.97 -2.18 4.54
C CYS A 32 6.36 -1.53 3.29
N LEU A 33 6.87 -0.37 2.93
CA LEU A 33 6.50 0.36 1.73
C LEU A 33 7.75 1.02 1.17
N ASP A 34 7.96 0.90 -0.13
CA ASP A 34 9.02 1.59 -0.86
C ASP A 34 8.44 2.33 -2.06
N VAL A 35 8.86 3.58 -2.25
CA VAL A 35 8.53 4.34 -3.46
C VAL A 35 9.55 3.96 -4.53
N ILE A 36 9.08 3.45 -5.66
CA ILE A 36 9.96 3.00 -6.74
C ILE A 36 10.03 3.98 -7.90
N ASP A 37 9.03 4.84 -8.06
CA ASP A 37 9.01 5.89 -9.10
C ASP A 37 8.13 7.07 -8.68
N ARG A 38 8.44 8.25 -9.21
CA ARG A 38 7.67 9.49 -9.05
C ARG A 38 7.74 10.31 -10.34
N GLY A 39 6.58 10.67 -10.87
CA GLY A 39 6.48 11.47 -12.09
C GLY A 39 5.04 11.90 -12.35
N ASP A 40 4.86 13.03 -13.03
CA ASP A 40 3.54 13.51 -13.49
C ASP A 40 2.46 13.59 -12.40
N GLY A 41 2.86 13.89 -11.16
CA GLY A 41 1.95 13.96 -10.01
C GLY A 41 1.48 12.60 -9.48
N ILE A 42 2.14 11.52 -9.86
CA ILE A 42 1.89 10.14 -9.42
C ILE A 42 3.15 9.58 -8.74
N ALA A 43 2.94 8.88 -7.63
CA ALA A 43 3.93 8.01 -7.00
C ALA A 43 3.56 6.55 -7.26
N VAL A 44 4.56 5.73 -7.56
CA VAL A 44 4.42 4.28 -7.65
C VAL A 44 5.08 3.67 -6.43
N ASP A 45 4.28 2.96 -5.64
CA ASP A 45 4.72 2.35 -4.38
C ASP A 45 4.60 0.83 -4.47
N ASP A 46 5.62 0.13 -3.99
CA ASP A 46 5.53 -1.29 -3.66
C ASP A 46 5.20 -1.42 -2.18
N ILE A 47 4.00 -1.90 -1.87
CA ILE A 47 3.48 -2.07 -0.51
C ILE A 47 3.51 -3.54 -0.18
N CYS A 48 4.36 -3.91 0.77
CA CYS A 48 4.36 -5.26 1.29
C CYS A 48 3.36 -5.40 2.43
N VAL A 49 2.41 -6.32 2.25
CA VAL A 49 1.34 -6.56 3.21
C VAL A 49 1.39 -7.99 3.75
N THR A 50 0.97 -8.13 4.99
CA THR A 50 0.81 -9.42 5.66
C THR A 50 -0.65 -9.62 6.03
N THR A 51 -1.11 -10.86 5.94
CA THR A 51 -2.41 -11.29 6.46
C THR A 51 -2.18 -12.44 7.42
N ALA A 52 -2.92 -12.43 8.54
CA ALA A 52 -3.03 -13.63 9.36
C ALA A 52 -3.75 -14.71 8.54
N SER A 53 -3.31 -15.96 8.66
CA SER A 53 -4.14 -17.08 8.16
C SER A 53 -5.47 -17.05 8.91
N PRO A 54 -6.63 -17.22 8.23
CA PRO A 54 -7.86 -17.48 8.96
C PRO A 54 -7.61 -18.70 9.86
N ARG A 55 -7.96 -18.56 11.14
CA ARG A 55 -7.91 -19.65 12.11
C ARG A 55 -9.11 -20.58 11.91
#